data_AF-A0A4R5DGJ1-F1
#
_entry.id   AF-A0A4R5DGJ1-F1
#
_cell.length_a   1.000
_cell.length_b   1.000
_cell.length_c   1.000
_cell.angle_alpha   90.00
_cell.angle_beta   90.00
_cell.angle_gamma   90.00
#
_symmetry.space_group_name_H-M   'P 1'
#
loop_
_entity.id
_entity.type
_entity.pdbx_description
1 polymer ?
#
loop_
_entity_poly.entity_id
_entity_poly.type
_entity_poly.pdbx_seq_one_letter_code
_entity_poly.pdbx_strand_id
1 'polypeptide(L)'
;MTSINGNNFSEAGNGYFQNRIRNYIQQYHPDLLDKGDDFEGKIKAWSEDTIDHVLTLEKEGFQSTEAIEQSLARTLESISSPIGTLRDFIIENEDTIQQLTGISDVSDRELLLKLLPLVHTEIETVEFSTSPSDISDAKAHLLRKISLTLLQRN
;
A
#
# COMPACT_ATOMS: atom_id res chain seq x y z
N MET A 1 -4.66 -36.39 6.57
CA MET A 1 -5.22 -35.03 6.76
C MET A 1 -5.08 -34.69 8.23
N THR A 2 -4.05 -33.94 8.59
CA THR A 2 -3.82 -33.53 9.98
C THR A 2 -4.53 -32.20 10.16
N SER A 3 -5.71 -32.23 10.78
CA SER A 3 -6.44 -31.02 11.15
C SER A 3 -5.60 -30.26 12.18
N ILE A 4 -5.16 -29.05 11.82
CA ILE A 4 -4.45 -28.17 12.74
C ILE A 4 -5.48 -27.69 13.77
N ASN A 5 -5.22 -27.96 15.04
CA ASN A 5 -6.03 -27.42 16.15
C ASN A 5 -6.06 -25.88 16.03
N GLY A 6 -7.25 -25.31 15.81
CA GLY A 6 -7.43 -23.88 15.48
C GLY A 6 -6.82 -22.90 16.47
N ASN A 7 -6.63 -23.28 17.73
CA ASN A 7 -6.00 -22.42 18.75
C ASN A 7 -4.47 -22.27 18.58
N ASN A 8 -3.77 -23.28 18.06
CA ASN A 8 -2.31 -23.21 17.89
C ASN A 8 -1.91 -22.55 16.57
N PHE A 9 -2.77 -22.62 15.55
CA PHE A 9 -2.59 -21.86 14.31
C PHE A 9 -2.77 -20.36 14.53
N SER A 10 -3.70 -19.97 15.41
CA SER A 10 -3.98 -18.58 15.74
C SER A 10 -2.76 -17.83 16.26
N GLU A 11 -2.09 -18.28 17.33
CA GLU A 11 -0.94 -17.53 17.89
C GLU A 11 0.31 -17.57 17.00
N ALA A 12 0.67 -18.74 16.46
CA ALA A 12 1.85 -18.89 15.61
C ALA A 12 1.67 -18.26 14.22
N GLY A 13 0.45 -18.37 13.66
CA GLY A 13 0.05 -17.72 12.42
C GLY A 13 0.04 -16.21 12.56
N ASN A 14 -0.41 -15.68 13.71
CA ASN A 14 -0.42 -14.24 13.95
C ASN A 14 1.01 -13.68 13.96
N GLY A 15 1.94 -14.35 14.64
CA GLY A 15 3.37 -13.97 14.59
C GLY A 15 3.98 -14.02 13.18
N TYR A 16 3.62 -15.02 12.38
CA TYR A 16 4.07 -15.12 10.99
C TYR A 16 3.53 -13.98 10.11
N PHE A 17 2.21 -13.77 10.08
CA PHE A 17 1.58 -12.76 9.24
C PHE A 17 1.95 -11.35 9.65
N GLN A 18 1.96 -11.03 10.96
CA GLN A 18 2.42 -9.72 11.43
C GLN A 18 3.84 -9.39 10.94
N ASN A 19 4.77 -10.35 11.00
CA ASN A 19 6.12 -10.13 10.50
C ASN A 19 6.18 -9.93 8.99
N ARG A 20 5.41 -10.70 8.21
CA ARG A 20 5.34 -10.54 6.74
C ARG A 20 4.75 -9.18 6.36
N ILE A 21 3.66 -8.77 7.00
CA ILE A 21 3.01 -7.48 6.76
C ILE A 21 3.93 -6.34 7.18
N ARG A 22 4.56 -6.42 8.35
CA ARG A 22 5.52 -5.40 8.84
C ARG A 22 6.67 -5.20 7.85
N ASN A 23 7.28 -6.29 7.38
CA ASN A 23 8.37 -6.23 6.40
C ASN A 23 7.91 -5.59 5.08
N TYR A 24 6.71 -5.97 4.60
CA TYR A 24 6.13 -5.37 3.40
C TYR A 24 5.95 -3.86 3.55
N ILE A 25 5.37 -3.40 4.67
CA ILE A 25 5.19 -1.97 4.92
C ILE A 25 6.53 -1.24 5.00
N GLN A 26 7.51 -1.78 5.73
CA GLN A 26 8.84 -1.17 5.81
C GLN A 26 9.52 -1.01 4.45
N GLN A 27 9.26 -1.94 3.55
CA GLN A 27 9.83 -1.94 2.22
C GLN A 27 9.08 -1.01 1.25
N TYR A 28 7.75 -1.10 1.21
CA TYR A 28 6.94 -0.49 0.15
C TYR A 28 6.09 0.68 0.61
N HIS A 29 5.70 0.72 1.88
CA HIS A 29 4.81 1.73 2.46
C HIS A 29 5.41 2.37 3.75
N PRO A 30 6.66 2.88 3.69
CA PRO A 30 7.35 3.39 4.88
C PRO A 30 6.68 4.61 5.53
N ASP A 31 5.79 5.28 4.81
CA ASP A 31 4.94 6.37 5.31
C ASP A 31 3.94 5.91 6.39
N LEU A 32 3.50 4.65 6.34
CA LEU A 32 2.62 4.07 7.37
C LEU A 32 3.33 3.77 8.69
N LEU A 33 4.65 3.95 8.78
CA LEU A 33 5.44 3.70 10.00
C LEU A 33 5.39 4.87 11.00
N ASP A 34 4.60 5.91 10.72
CA ASP A 34 4.57 7.09 11.59
C ASP A 34 4.09 6.75 13.01
N LYS A 35 4.82 7.23 14.01
CA LYS A 35 4.70 6.83 15.42
C LYS A 35 3.46 7.43 16.12
N GLY A 36 2.74 8.32 15.45
CA GLY A 36 1.50 8.91 15.96
C GLY A 36 0.26 8.03 15.78
N ASP A 37 0.31 7.09 14.83
CA ASP A 37 -0.77 6.16 14.53
C ASP A 37 -0.56 4.81 15.22
N ASP A 38 -1.65 4.09 15.51
CA ASP A 38 -1.62 2.75 16.11
C ASP A 38 -1.12 1.69 15.11
N PHE A 39 0.15 1.79 14.71
CA PHE A 39 0.78 0.95 13.71
C PHE A 39 0.73 -0.53 14.11
N GLU A 40 1.06 -0.84 15.37
CA GLU A 40 1.02 -2.23 15.86
C GLU A 40 -0.42 -2.74 15.95
N GLY A 41 -1.41 -1.91 16.29
CA GLY A 41 -2.82 -2.25 16.21
C GLY A 41 -3.28 -2.56 14.78
N LYS A 42 -2.87 -1.76 13.78
CA LYS A 42 -3.15 -2.02 12.35
C LYS A 42 -2.53 -3.32 11.88
N ILE A 43 -1.25 -3.57 12.19
CA ILE A 43 -0.54 -4.82 11.88
C ILE A 43 -1.28 -6.03 12.46
N LYS A 44 -1.71 -5.93 13.72
CA LYS A 44 -2.48 -6.99 14.38
C LYS A 44 -3.82 -7.21 13.69
N ALA A 45 -4.57 -6.15 13.39
CA ALA A 45 -5.87 -6.25 12.72
C ALA A 45 -5.78 -6.90 11.34
N TRP A 46 -4.80 -6.49 10.51
CA TRP A 46 -4.57 -7.10 9.20
C TRP A 46 -4.16 -8.58 9.29
N SER A 47 -3.34 -8.93 10.29
CA SER A 47 -2.94 -10.31 10.53
C SER A 47 -4.12 -11.19 10.94
N GLU A 48 -5.00 -10.68 11.81
CA GLU A 48 -6.23 -11.37 12.22
C GLU A 48 -7.18 -11.59 11.03
N ASP A 49 -7.41 -10.55 10.20
CA ASP A 49 -8.20 -10.69 8.96
C ASP A 49 -7.58 -11.71 7.99
N THR A 50 -6.24 -11.73 7.88
CA THR A 50 -5.53 -12.72 7.05
C THR A 50 -5.81 -14.14 7.53
N ILE A 51 -5.73 -14.38 8.85
CA ILE A 51 -5.98 -15.69 9.45
C ILE A 51 -7.43 -16.12 9.22
N ASP A 52 -8.39 -15.22 9.42
CA ASP A 52 -9.81 -15.52 9.22
C ASP A 52 -10.10 -15.92 7.76
N HIS A 53 -9.44 -15.26 6.81
CA HIS A 53 -9.54 -15.61 5.40
C HIS A 53 -8.89 -16.97 5.08
N VAL A 54 -7.72 -17.28 5.66
CA VAL A 54 -7.09 -18.62 5.52
C VAL A 54 -8.05 -19.71 5.99
N LEU A 55 -8.61 -19.55 7.19
CA LEU A 55 -9.53 -20.53 7.77
C LEU A 55 -10.82 -20.68 6.95
N THR A 56 -11.22 -19.64 6.23
CA THR A 56 -12.37 -19.67 5.32
C THR A 56 -12.03 -20.48 4.07
N LEU A 57 -10.90 -20.20 3.41
CA LEU A 57 -10.44 -20.96 2.24
C LEU A 57 -10.18 -22.44 2.56
N GLU A 58 -9.61 -22.75 3.72
CA GLU A 58 -9.43 -24.15 4.15
C GLU A 58 -10.77 -24.89 4.31
N LYS A 59 -11.82 -24.21 4.80
CA LYS A 59 -13.18 -24.79 4.88
C LYS A 59 -13.80 -25.00 3.50
N GLU A 60 -13.44 -24.18 2.53
CA GLU A 60 -13.85 -24.31 1.12
C GLU A 60 -13.06 -25.41 0.38
N GLY A 61 -12.06 -26.02 1.02
CA GLY A 61 -11.32 -27.16 0.49
C GLY A 61 -10.00 -26.81 -0.18
N PHE A 62 -9.55 -25.55 -0.09
CA PHE A 62 -8.23 -25.15 -0.56
C PHE A 62 -7.12 -25.80 0.27
N GLN A 63 -5.95 -26.02 -0.36
CA GLN A 63 -4.78 -26.51 0.36
C GLN A 63 -4.23 -25.42 1.28
N SER A 64 -3.73 -25.78 2.46
CA SER A 64 -3.25 -24.81 3.46
C SER A 64 -2.21 -23.82 2.92
N THR A 65 -1.24 -24.28 2.12
CA THR A 65 -0.23 -23.39 1.52
C THR A 65 -0.86 -22.38 0.57
N GLU A 66 -1.77 -22.83 -0.29
CA GLU A 66 -2.49 -21.97 -1.23
C GLU A 66 -3.38 -20.95 -0.49
N ALA A 67 -4.11 -21.40 0.53
CA ALA A 67 -4.94 -20.53 1.36
C ALA A 67 -4.11 -19.43 2.05
N ILE A 68 -2.92 -19.77 2.57
CA ILE A 68 -1.97 -18.82 3.18
C ILE A 68 -1.49 -17.79 2.16
N GLU A 69 -1.05 -18.23 0.98
CA GLU A 69 -0.52 -17.34 -0.06
C GLU A 69 -1.59 -16.38 -0.59
N GLN A 70 -2.78 -16.89 -0.90
CA GLN A 70 -3.88 -16.07 -1.40
C GLN A 70 -4.37 -15.06 -0.36
N SER A 71 -4.49 -15.49 0.91
CA SER A 71 -4.93 -14.60 1.98
C SER A 71 -3.90 -13.51 2.25
N LEU A 72 -2.61 -13.85 2.29
CA LEU A 72 -1.56 -12.85 2.46
C LEU A 72 -1.54 -11.88 1.29
N ALA A 73 -1.60 -12.35 0.04
CA ALA A 73 -1.62 -11.49 -1.13
C ALA A 73 -2.81 -10.49 -1.08
N ARG A 74 -4.02 -10.99 -0.81
CA ARG A 74 -5.23 -10.17 -0.62
C ARG A 74 -5.00 -9.08 0.42
N THR A 75 -4.44 -9.43 1.58
CA THR A 75 -4.19 -8.45 2.64
C THR A 75 -3.17 -7.40 2.21
N LEU A 76 -2.04 -7.81 1.63
CA LEU A 76 -0.98 -6.87 1.20
C LEU A 76 -1.45 -5.90 0.10
N GLU A 77 -2.28 -6.38 -0.83
CA GLU A 77 -2.90 -5.57 -1.89
C GLU A 77 -3.95 -4.59 -1.35
N SER A 78 -4.61 -4.93 -0.23
CA SER A 78 -5.60 -4.06 0.40
C SER A 78 -5.00 -2.92 1.24
N ILE A 79 -3.69 -2.96 1.52
CA ILE A 79 -3.01 -1.91 2.29
C ILE A 79 -2.85 -0.69 1.41
N SER A 80 -3.76 0.28 1.58
CA SER A 80 -3.66 1.61 0.98
C SER A 80 -2.64 2.46 1.75
N SER A 81 -1.78 3.16 1.01
CA SER A 81 -0.84 4.13 1.57
C SER A 81 -0.72 5.34 0.64
N PRO A 82 -0.62 6.55 1.20
CA PRO A 82 -0.34 7.75 0.40
C PRO A 82 0.89 7.61 -0.50
N ILE A 83 1.98 6.98 -0.02
CA ILE A 83 3.16 6.74 -0.86
C ILE A 83 2.90 5.74 -1.99
N GLY A 84 2.06 4.74 -1.75
CA GLY A 84 1.64 3.76 -2.75
C GLY A 84 0.85 4.44 -3.86
N THR A 85 -0.15 5.24 -3.48
CA THR A 85 -0.94 6.06 -4.41
C THR A 85 -0.05 7.01 -5.22
N LEU A 86 0.92 7.66 -4.57
CA LEU A 86 1.87 8.53 -5.27
C LEU A 86 2.74 7.76 -6.26
N ARG A 87 3.30 6.62 -5.84
CA ARG A 87 4.16 5.78 -6.69
C ARG A 87 3.40 5.32 -7.93
N ASP A 88 2.22 4.76 -7.73
CA ASP A 88 1.41 4.21 -8.81
C ASP A 88 0.99 5.34 -9.78
N PHE A 89 0.64 6.52 -9.24
CA PHE A 89 0.38 7.71 -10.04
C PHE A 89 1.59 8.16 -10.87
N ILE A 90 2.79 8.18 -10.28
CA ILE A 90 4.01 8.56 -11.01
C ILE A 90 4.33 7.55 -12.11
N ILE A 91 4.18 6.24 -11.86
CA ILE A 91 4.38 5.20 -12.86
C ILE A 91 3.38 5.36 -14.01
N GLU A 92 2.11 5.61 -13.71
CA GLU A 92 1.06 5.87 -14.73
C GLU A 92 1.37 7.10 -15.62
N ASN A 93 2.14 8.07 -15.11
CA ASN A 93 2.38 9.35 -15.75
C ASN A 93 3.87 9.61 -16.05
N GLU A 94 4.72 8.58 -16.00
CA GLU A 94 6.18 8.70 -16.04
C GLU A 94 6.66 9.47 -17.26
N ASP A 95 6.20 9.07 -18.46
CA ASP A 95 6.54 9.72 -19.72
C ASP A 95 6.18 11.22 -19.72
N THR A 96 5.01 11.56 -19.17
CA THR A 96 4.54 12.95 -19.12
C THR A 96 5.38 13.77 -18.15
N ILE A 97 5.66 13.24 -16.97
CA ILE A 97 6.49 13.91 -15.97
C ILE A 97 7.91 14.10 -16.51
N GLN A 98 8.49 13.07 -17.14
CA GLN A 98 9.80 13.15 -17.76
C GLN A 98 9.86 14.21 -18.85
N GLN A 99 8.85 14.28 -19.73
CA GLN A 99 8.78 15.30 -20.78
C GLN A 99 8.67 16.72 -20.21
N LEU A 100 7.93 16.91 -19.12
CA LEU A 100 7.72 18.23 -18.51
C LEU A 100 8.89 18.69 -17.64
N THR A 101 9.61 17.76 -17.00
CA THR A 101 10.61 18.07 -15.96
C THR A 101 12.05 17.74 -16.35
N GLY A 102 12.25 16.85 -17.32
CA GLY A 102 13.55 16.32 -17.72
C GLY A 102 14.13 15.25 -16.78
N ILE A 103 13.41 14.84 -15.74
CA ILE A 103 13.87 13.85 -14.76
C ILE A 103 13.52 12.44 -15.26
N SER A 104 14.52 11.57 -15.39
CA SER A 104 14.37 10.22 -15.93
C SER A 104 14.07 9.13 -14.90
N ASP A 105 14.37 9.37 -13.62
CA ASP A 105 14.11 8.41 -12.55
C ASP A 105 13.17 9.05 -11.51
N VAL A 106 11.90 9.14 -11.88
CA VAL A 106 10.86 9.80 -11.08
C VAL A 106 10.24 8.89 -10.04
N SER A 107 10.49 7.57 -10.13
CA SER A 107 9.97 6.55 -9.21
C SER A 107 10.96 6.17 -8.10
N ASP A 108 12.12 6.83 -8.04
CA ASP A 108 13.09 6.65 -6.96
C ASP A 108 12.44 6.84 -5.58
N ARG A 109 12.77 5.92 -4.66
CA ARG A 109 12.17 5.88 -3.32
C ARG A 109 12.46 7.14 -2.52
N GLU A 110 13.67 7.68 -2.59
CA GLU A 110 14.00 8.91 -1.85
C GLU A 110 13.24 10.11 -2.40
N LEU A 111 13.08 10.18 -3.73
CA LEU A 111 12.29 11.21 -4.38
C LEU A 111 10.82 11.13 -3.95
N LEU A 112 10.21 9.94 -3.98
CA LEU A 112 8.84 9.71 -3.53
C LEU A 112 8.64 10.18 -2.09
N LEU A 113 9.54 9.79 -1.18
CA LEU A 113 9.49 10.23 0.23
C LEU A 113 9.61 11.75 0.39
N LYS A 114 10.41 12.40 -0.46
CA LYS A 114 10.58 13.87 -0.46
C LYS A 114 9.42 14.60 -1.12
N LEU A 115 8.69 13.96 -2.04
CA LEU A 115 7.52 14.52 -2.72
C LEU A 115 6.26 14.38 -1.88
N LEU A 116 6.08 13.23 -1.22
CA LEU A 116 4.88 12.90 -0.46
C LEU A 116 4.36 14.04 0.45
N PRO A 117 5.16 14.64 1.34
CA PRO A 117 4.65 15.72 2.21
C PRO A 117 4.27 17.00 1.44
N LEU A 118 4.74 17.17 0.21
CA LEU A 118 4.47 18.35 -0.63
C LEU A 118 3.20 18.20 -1.48
N VAL A 119 2.73 16.97 -1.66
CA VAL A 119 1.58 16.62 -2.50
C VAL A 119 0.52 15.79 -1.76
N HIS A 120 0.64 15.68 -0.43
CA HIS A 120 -0.22 14.86 0.42
C HIS A 120 -1.70 15.20 0.27
N THR A 121 -2.03 16.49 0.29
CA THR A 121 -3.42 16.96 0.16
C THR A 121 -4.00 16.61 -1.22
N GLU A 122 -3.21 16.69 -2.28
CA GLU A 122 -3.63 16.26 -3.61
C GLU A 122 -3.83 14.75 -3.70
N ILE A 123 -3.00 13.95 -3.02
CA ILE A 123 -3.19 12.48 -2.91
C ILE A 123 -4.50 12.17 -2.18
N GLU A 124 -4.75 12.76 -1.02
CA GLU A 124 -6.00 12.58 -0.28
C GLU A 124 -7.21 12.96 -1.14
N THR A 125 -7.10 14.04 -1.92
CA THR A 125 -8.18 14.46 -2.82
C THR A 125 -8.47 13.40 -3.87
N VAL A 126 -7.44 12.75 -4.44
CA VAL A 126 -7.62 11.62 -5.37
C VAL A 126 -8.27 10.42 -4.66
N GLU A 127 -7.81 10.06 -3.46
CA GLU A 127 -8.29 8.89 -2.70
C GLU A 127 -9.74 9.04 -2.23
N PHE A 128 -10.17 10.26 -1.86
CA PHE A 128 -11.53 10.52 -1.37
C PHE A 128 -12.52 10.98 -2.46
N SER A 129 -12.07 11.13 -3.71
CA SER A 129 -12.96 11.46 -4.82
C SER A 129 -13.87 10.29 -5.17
N THR A 130 -15.17 10.56 -5.31
CA THR A 130 -16.19 9.49 -5.49
C THR A 130 -16.81 9.46 -6.89
N SER A 131 -16.60 10.50 -7.70
CA SER A 131 -17.11 10.57 -9.06
C SER A 131 -15.98 10.54 -10.10
N PRO A 132 -16.19 9.98 -11.31
CA PRO A 132 -15.17 9.95 -12.35
C PRO A 132 -14.65 11.34 -12.75
N SER A 133 -15.51 12.37 -12.74
CA SER A 133 -15.10 13.75 -13.05
C SER A 133 -14.18 14.31 -11.97
N ASP A 134 -14.52 14.12 -10.70
CA ASP A 134 -13.72 14.64 -9.59
C ASP A 134 -12.36 13.93 -9.53
N ILE A 135 -12.33 12.62 -9.79
CA ILE A 135 -11.07 11.85 -9.89
C ILE A 135 -10.19 12.40 -11.01
N SER A 136 -10.77 12.68 -12.19
CA SER A 136 -10.03 13.22 -13.33
C SER A 136 -9.41 14.58 -13.00
N ASP A 137 -10.19 15.47 -12.39
CA ASP A 137 -9.72 16.80 -12.00
C ASP A 137 -8.64 16.70 -10.90
N ALA A 138 -8.86 15.87 -9.87
CA ALA A 138 -7.89 15.63 -8.81
C ALA A 138 -6.57 15.08 -9.36
N LYS A 139 -6.62 14.10 -10.27
CA LYS A 139 -5.43 13.57 -10.96
C LYS A 139 -4.70 14.66 -11.77
N ALA A 140 -5.44 15.52 -12.49
CA ALA A 140 -4.82 16.63 -13.23
C ALA A 140 -4.13 17.64 -12.30
N HIS A 141 -4.75 17.95 -11.15
CA HIS A 141 -4.17 18.80 -10.12
C HIS A 141 -2.91 18.18 -9.52
N LEU A 142 -2.92 16.88 -9.20
CA LEU A 142 -1.77 16.15 -8.69
C LEU A 142 -0.61 16.16 -9.69
N LEU A 143 -0.87 15.86 -10.97
CA LEU A 143 0.16 15.90 -12.02
C LEU A 143 0.83 17.27 -12.11
N ARG A 144 0.01 18.33 -12.11
CA ARG A 144 0.51 19.72 -12.16
C ARG A 144 1.37 20.03 -10.94
N LYS A 145 0.91 19.65 -9.74
CA LYS A 145 1.63 19.90 -8.49
C LYS A 145 2.97 19.17 -8.46
N ILE A 146 3.00 17.89 -8.81
CA ILE A 146 4.24 17.09 -8.90
C ILE A 146 5.21 17.74 -9.88
N SER A 147 4.76 18.04 -11.10
CA SER A 147 5.61 18.62 -12.14
C SER A 147 6.22 19.96 -11.72
N LEU A 148 5.43 20.86 -11.13
CA LEU A 148 5.92 22.14 -10.61
C LEU A 148 6.92 21.97 -9.47
N THR A 149 6.64 21.03 -8.56
CA THR A 149 7.51 20.74 -7.42
C THR A 149 8.85 20.20 -7.87
N LEU A 150 8.87 19.34 -8.88
CA LEU A 150 10.09 18.81 -9.48
C LEU A 150 10.89 19.89 -10.22
N LEU A 151 10.22 20.75 -11.01
CA LEU A 151 10.86 21.86 -11.71
C LEU A 151 11.53 22.87 -10.76
N GLN A 152 10.95 23.12 -9.59
CA GLN A 152 11.52 24.04 -8.59
C GLN A 152 12.76 23.49 -7.87
N ARG A 153 13.05 22.19 -8.01
CA ARG A 153 14.18 21.52 -7.35
C ARG A 153 15.37 21.32 -8.29
N ASN A 154 15.20 21.58 -9.59
CA ASN A 154 16.26 21.64 -10.60
C ASN A 154 16.78 23.07 -10.75
#